data_AF-A0A7Y5GXF5-F1
#
_entry.id   AF-A0A7Y5GXF5-F1
#
_cell.length_a   1.000
_cell.length_b   1.000
_cell.length_c   1.000
_cell.angle_alpha   90.00
_cell.angle_beta   90.00
_cell.angle_gamma   90.00
#
_symmetry.space_group_name_H-M   'P 1'
#
loop_
_entity.id
_entity.type
_entity.pdbx_description
1 polymer ?
#
loop_
_entity_poly.entity_id
_entity_poly.type
_entity_poly.pdbx_seq_one_letter_code
_entity_poly.pdbx_strand_id
1 'polypeptide(L)'
;MKILFRPRYSKNATHKASGYFFTPSECSSWSCFDRQTALFLFLLTMVGACGGDGKSSHQEPLDTSASDSADKAGGDVPIDTSVIDVVVDADDSLNDKDSADEVTDGTVTFDQAGLSDSFGDVGSLDGAADDTQPLPDTVDVVPADAADAADLDAVDDDVTLLPIDPQVTQIHVPNLILDADGLTPDLQFKLPSGVQSFTFLVSSLNPETYLILRKLVTPKGKPIVKPSTGTVCIPCENRVVATGTPAAFLVPNNPDIEITGGNYTYRVGGFRFEPAQDDPSMLVEVPAANEVVDIVILYRETTSELVKLPLTLWFSGSHGLTADMAPTDLRLQGAIAEASKLYQKIGLDLVVEDYRDLDTGLTVIETTKGFDSDLSELFTMGAGQPPERLQVFFVEQIFGEPDIAGIILGIAGGVPGPPFLPGSSHGGVAIAVPPPPDGVQDALGSVLAHEIGHFIGLFHVVEDPSGPYIPDTVADTDDSETTNVMWWSVDYEALLLGKHFSVGQGTVVRGYPQNQPITTIPP
;
A
#
# COMPACT_ATOMS: atom_id res chain seq x y z
N MET A 1 0.42 -41.66 -15.31
CA MET A 1 -0.78 -40.94 -14.86
C MET A 1 -1.04 -39.83 -15.89
N LYS A 2 -2.10 -39.94 -16.70
CA LYS A 2 -2.42 -38.95 -17.75
C LYS A 2 -3.33 -37.89 -17.14
N ILE A 3 -2.81 -36.70 -16.93
CA ILE A 3 -3.59 -35.54 -16.51
C ILE A 3 -4.27 -34.97 -17.75
N LEU A 4 -5.60 -34.95 -17.72
CA LEU A 4 -6.47 -34.45 -18.77
C LEU A 4 -6.89 -33.03 -18.37
N PHE A 5 -6.35 -32.02 -19.05
CA PHE A 5 -6.88 -30.66 -18.97
C PHE A 5 -8.22 -30.61 -19.71
N ARG A 6 -9.29 -30.23 -19.01
CA ARG A 6 -10.56 -29.82 -19.63
C ARG A 6 -10.63 -28.29 -19.55
N PRO A 7 -10.61 -27.56 -20.68
CA PRO A 7 -10.95 -26.15 -20.66
C PRO A 7 -12.46 -26.02 -20.45
N ARG A 8 -12.88 -25.24 -19.43
CA ARG A 8 -14.23 -24.69 -19.39
C ARG A 8 -14.22 -23.45 -20.27
N TYR A 9 -14.99 -23.48 -21.35
CA TYR A 9 -15.32 -22.30 -22.13
C TYR A 9 -16.27 -21.42 -21.30
N SER A 10 -15.85 -20.18 -21.03
CA SER A 10 -16.75 -19.10 -20.65
C SER A 10 -17.77 -18.90 -21.76
N LYS A 11 -19.05 -18.88 -21.39
CA LYS A 11 -20.15 -18.52 -22.29
C LYS A 11 -20.20 -17.00 -22.37
N ASN A 12 -19.43 -16.43 -23.31
CA ASN A 12 -19.74 -15.21 -24.09
C ASN A 12 -18.46 -14.54 -24.57
N ALA A 13 -17.84 -15.08 -25.62
CA ALA A 13 -16.99 -14.30 -26.52
C ALA A 13 -16.71 -15.10 -27.80
N THR A 14 -17.28 -14.69 -28.92
CA THR A 14 -16.86 -15.17 -30.24
C THR A 14 -15.69 -14.34 -30.74
N HIS A 15 -14.45 -14.79 -30.49
CA HIS A 15 -13.27 -14.27 -31.19
C HIS A 15 -12.60 -15.37 -32.02
N LYS A 16 -12.44 -15.09 -33.32
CA LYS A 16 -11.70 -15.89 -34.29
C LYS A 16 -10.20 -15.80 -33.98
N ALA A 17 -9.58 -16.91 -33.60
CA ALA A 17 -8.13 -17.01 -33.51
C ALA A 17 -7.52 -17.06 -34.92
N SER A 18 -6.66 -16.08 -35.24
CA SER A 18 -5.74 -16.12 -36.37
C SER A 18 -4.34 -16.31 -35.82
N GLY A 19 -3.73 -17.48 -36.06
CA GLY A 19 -2.39 -17.80 -35.56
C GLY A 19 -1.29 -17.17 -36.41
N TYR A 20 -0.34 -16.48 -35.76
CA TYR A 20 0.95 -16.12 -36.33
C TYR A 20 2.08 -16.73 -35.50
N PHE A 21 2.97 -17.46 -36.18
CA PHE A 21 4.24 -17.94 -35.63
C PHE A 21 5.31 -16.87 -35.86
N PHE A 22 6.06 -16.51 -34.82
CA PHE A 22 7.28 -15.72 -34.93
C PHE A 22 8.52 -16.60 -34.77
N THR A 23 9.55 -16.36 -35.59
CA THR A 23 10.89 -16.92 -35.46
C THR A 23 11.88 -15.84 -35.04
N PRO A 24 12.87 -16.14 -34.18
CA PRO A 24 13.77 -15.13 -33.61
C PRO A 24 15.03 -14.95 -34.45
N SER A 25 15.13 -13.87 -35.21
CA SER A 25 16.40 -13.29 -35.64
C SER A 25 16.20 -11.86 -36.10
N GLU A 26 17.00 -10.94 -35.53
CA GLU A 26 17.27 -9.54 -35.92
C GLU A 26 16.83 -8.47 -34.89
N CYS A 27 17.75 -8.17 -33.96
CA CYS A 27 17.84 -6.86 -33.31
C CYS A 27 19.31 -6.56 -33.03
N SER A 28 19.96 -5.83 -33.95
CA SER A 28 21.31 -5.28 -33.75
C SER A 28 21.47 -3.94 -34.46
N SER A 29 21.13 -2.85 -33.78
CA SER A 29 21.81 -1.55 -33.94
C SER A 29 21.26 -0.53 -32.94
N TRP A 30 22.18 0.11 -32.23
CA TRP A 30 21.96 1.14 -31.23
C TRP A 30 21.24 2.38 -31.79
N SER A 31 20.07 2.69 -31.22
CA SER A 31 19.38 4.00 -31.10
C SER A 31 17.85 3.85 -30.91
N CYS A 32 17.39 2.91 -30.06
CA CYS A 32 16.06 2.99 -29.46
C CYS A 32 16.13 3.90 -28.23
N PHE A 33 16.20 5.20 -28.48
CA PHE A 33 16.44 6.27 -27.52
C PHE A 33 15.17 6.66 -26.72
N ASP A 34 14.22 5.72 -26.54
CA ASP A 34 12.87 5.92 -25.98
C ASP A 34 12.22 4.59 -25.47
N ARG A 35 13.04 3.59 -25.14
CA ARG A 35 12.58 2.34 -24.48
C ARG A 35 12.68 2.54 -22.96
N GLN A 36 11.56 2.50 -22.23
CA GLN A 36 11.42 2.49 -20.74
C GLN A 36 11.20 3.81 -19.95
N THR A 37 10.94 4.97 -20.55
CA THR A 37 10.42 6.09 -19.74
C THR A 37 9.01 5.80 -19.19
N ALA A 38 8.30 4.82 -19.74
CA ALA A 38 6.99 4.35 -19.32
C ALA A 38 6.62 2.96 -19.94
N LEU A 39 7.54 1.99 -20.07
CA LEU A 39 7.50 0.77 -19.23
C LEU A 39 7.18 1.06 -17.75
N PHE A 40 6.33 2.04 -17.49
CA PHE A 40 4.98 1.91 -16.94
C PHE A 40 5.41 2.09 -15.44
N LEU A 41 4.73 2.67 -14.48
CA LEU A 41 3.43 2.17 -14.14
C LEU A 41 3.27 0.63 -14.39
N PHE A 42 4.36 -0.15 -14.61
CA PHE A 42 4.53 -1.56 -15.03
C PHE A 42 4.49 -2.46 -13.84
N LEU A 43 4.00 -1.94 -12.74
CA LEU A 43 2.62 -2.20 -12.42
C LEU A 43 2.05 -0.93 -11.83
N LEU A 44 0.75 -0.66 -12.02
CA LEU A 44 -0.03 -0.02 -10.97
C LEU A 44 0.49 -0.65 -9.69
N THR A 45 1.26 0.07 -8.87
CA THR A 45 1.40 -0.13 -7.42
C THR A 45 0.52 -1.29 -7.01
N MET A 46 1.06 -2.51 -7.13
CA MET A 46 0.27 -3.69 -6.92
C MET A 46 -0.14 -3.54 -5.48
N VAL A 47 -1.42 -3.23 -5.23
CA VAL A 47 -2.25 -3.74 -4.15
C VAL A 47 -1.35 -4.68 -3.31
N GLY A 48 -0.61 -4.14 -2.33
CA GLY A 48 0.54 -4.71 -1.57
C GLY A 48 1.42 -5.89 -2.08
N ALA A 49 1.52 -6.24 -3.36
CA ALA A 49 1.99 -7.57 -3.75
C ALA A 49 3.48 -7.88 -3.47
N CYS A 50 3.75 -8.74 -2.49
CA CYS A 50 5.06 -9.39 -2.27
C CYS A 50 5.11 -10.79 -2.91
N GLY A 51 6.15 -11.10 -3.69
CA GLY A 51 6.29 -12.39 -4.40
C GLY A 51 7.15 -13.41 -3.66
N GLY A 52 6.99 -14.70 -3.99
CA GLY A 52 7.88 -15.78 -3.58
C GLY A 52 8.30 -16.66 -4.76
N ASP A 53 9.61 -16.78 -5.01
CA ASP A 53 10.16 -17.68 -6.03
C ASP A 53 10.29 -19.12 -5.49
N GLY A 54 9.44 -20.04 -5.98
CA GLY A 54 9.42 -21.46 -5.57
C GLY A 54 10.56 -22.35 -6.10
N LYS A 55 11.77 -21.81 -6.36
CA LYS A 55 12.89 -22.61 -6.89
C LYS A 55 13.86 -23.02 -5.79
N SER A 56 13.66 -24.21 -5.22
CA SER A 56 14.67 -24.88 -4.39
C SER A 56 15.89 -25.27 -5.24
N SER A 57 17.06 -24.70 -4.97
CA SER A 57 18.32 -25.23 -5.48
C SER A 57 18.81 -26.36 -4.56
N HIS A 58 19.12 -27.53 -5.13
CA HIS A 58 19.69 -28.66 -4.39
C HIS A 58 21.05 -28.29 -3.78
N GLN A 59 21.16 -28.29 -2.46
CA GLN A 59 22.44 -28.33 -1.74
C GLN A 59 22.70 -29.73 -1.18
N GLU A 60 23.93 -30.21 -1.38
CA GLU A 60 24.48 -31.45 -0.80
C GLU A 60 24.69 -31.33 0.73
N PRO A 61 24.68 -32.45 1.47
CA PRO A 61 24.62 -32.42 2.93
C PRO A 61 25.98 -32.10 3.57
N LEU A 62 25.95 -31.17 4.52
CA LEU A 62 27.05 -30.89 5.44
C LEU A 62 27.11 -31.95 6.55
N ASP A 63 28.32 -32.50 6.71
CA ASP A 63 28.73 -33.51 7.68
C ASP A 63 28.84 -32.91 9.09
N THR A 64 27.97 -33.31 10.02
CA THR A 64 28.06 -32.96 11.44
C THR A 64 28.53 -34.15 12.24
N SER A 65 29.80 -34.15 12.64
CA SER A 65 30.31 -35.07 13.66
C SER A 65 30.13 -34.46 15.05
N ALA A 66 29.44 -35.22 15.89
CA ALA A 66 29.21 -34.97 17.31
C ALA A 66 30.46 -35.30 18.14
N SER A 67 30.63 -34.60 19.26
CA SER A 67 31.40 -35.10 20.40
C SER A 67 30.60 -34.92 21.70
N ASP A 68 30.25 -36.06 22.28
CA ASP A 68 29.77 -36.24 23.65
C ASP A 68 30.90 -36.00 24.65
N SER A 69 30.59 -35.39 25.80
CA SER A 69 30.98 -35.97 27.10
C SER A 69 30.20 -35.34 28.25
N ALA A 70 29.73 -36.21 29.14
CA ALA A 70 28.84 -35.95 30.24
C ALA A 70 29.55 -35.74 31.59
N ASP A 71 28.76 -35.26 32.56
CA ASP A 71 28.75 -35.66 33.98
C ASP A 71 29.83 -35.11 34.96
N LYS A 72 29.46 -34.16 35.85
CA LYS A 72 29.01 -34.43 37.24
C LYS A 72 28.83 -33.18 38.12
N ALA A 73 27.92 -33.36 39.08
CA ALA A 73 27.42 -32.48 40.13
C ALA A 73 28.43 -32.06 41.23
N GLY A 74 28.10 -30.97 41.94
CA GLY A 74 28.62 -30.66 43.28
C GLY A 74 28.52 -29.18 43.64
N GLY A 75 27.67 -28.84 44.63
CA GLY A 75 27.45 -27.49 45.11
C GLY A 75 28.41 -26.98 46.19
N ASP A 76 28.05 -25.80 46.70
CA ASP A 76 28.50 -25.06 47.88
C ASP A 76 29.54 -23.92 47.70
N VAL A 77 29.05 -22.73 48.06
CA VAL A 77 29.64 -21.39 48.32
C VAL A 77 30.03 -21.34 49.83
N PRO A 78 30.78 -20.37 50.45
CA PRO A 78 31.43 -19.10 50.03
C PRO A 78 32.90 -18.86 50.54
N ILE A 79 33.45 -17.66 50.24
CA ILE A 79 34.15 -16.70 51.15
C ILE A 79 35.47 -16.11 50.58
N ASP A 80 35.40 -14.80 50.26
CA ASP A 80 36.24 -13.65 50.69
C ASP A 80 37.73 -13.46 50.32
N THR A 81 38.02 -12.16 50.18
CA THR A 81 39.10 -11.32 49.66
C THR A 81 40.56 -11.58 50.08
N SER A 82 41.50 -11.27 49.16
CA SER A 82 42.61 -10.32 49.42
C SER A 82 43.51 -10.06 48.19
N VAL A 83 43.89 -8.79 48.06
CA VAL A 83 44.91 -8.16 47.19
C VAL A 83 46.31 -8.78 47.35
N ILE A 84 47.13 -8.81 46.29
CA ILE A 84 48.60 -8.59 46.30
C ILE A 84 49.09 -8.26 44.87
N ASP A 85 49.83 -7.15 44.76
CA ASP A 85 50.63 -6.71 43.62
C ASP A 85 51.85 -7.61 43.35
N VAL A 86 52.23 -7.81 42.08
CA VAL A 86 53.63 -7.97 41.67
C VAL A 86 53.88 -7.27 40.34
N VAL A 87 54.69 -6.22 40.41
CA VAL A 87 55.44 -5.58 39.31
C VAL A 87 56.79 -6.27 39.18
N VAL A 88 57.25 -6.59 37.96
CA VAL A 88 58.66 -6.39 37.54
C VAL A 88 58.72 -6.13 36.03
N ASP A 89 59.39 -5.03 35.68
CA ASP A 89 59.99 -4.60 34.40
C ASP A 89 60.87 -5.69 33.73
N ALA A 90 61.49 -5.57 32.55
CA ALA A 90 62.01 -4.46 31.75
C ALA A 90 62.29 -5.06 30.34
N ASP A 91 62.03 -4.39 29.22
CA ASP A 91 62.81 -3.29 28.60
C ASP A 91 63.71 -3.80 27.45
N ASP A 92 63.49 -3.21 26.28
CA ASP A 92 64.47 -2.79 25.26
C ASP A 92 63.75 -2.62 23.91
N SER A 93 63.95 -1.59 23.07
CA SER A 93 64.29 -0.17 23.16
C SER A 93 64.49 0.29 21.70
N LEU A 94 64.47 1.62 21.50
CA LEU A 94 64.99 2.40 20.35
C LEU A 94 64.06 2.56 19.13
N ASN A 95 63.44 3.72 18.91
CA ASN A 95 63.93 5.07 18.48
C ASN A 95 63.51 5.26 17.00
N ASP A 96 63.19 6.41 16.43
CA ASP A 96 63.19 7.86 16.76
C ASP A 96 62.27 8.46 15.65
N LYS A 97 61.29 9.32 15.97
CA LYS A 97 61.29 10.80 15.80
C LYS A 97 60.99 11.40 14.41
N ASP A 98 60.28 12.54 14.52
CA ASP A 98 60.12 13.67 13.60
C ASP A 98 59.15 13.45 12.41
N SER A 99 58.27 14.38 12.03
CA SER A 99 57.97 15.76 12.43
C SER A 99 56.66 16.18 11.74
N ALA A 100 56.06 17.28 12.20
CA ALA A 100 54.86 17.95 11.68
C ALA A 100 54.87 18.22 10.16
N ASP A 101 53.68 18.32 9.55
CA ASP A 101 53.29 19.51 8.79
C ASP A 101 51.80 19.55 8.41
N GLU A 102 51.34 20.78 8.24
CA GLU A 102 50.01 21.28 7.88
C GLU A 102 49.39 20.61 6.63
N VAL A 103 48.08 20.41 6.65
CA VAL A 103 47.25 20.53 5.42
C VAL A 103 45.97 21.28 5.76
N THR A 104 45.90 22.48 5.18
CA THR A 104 44.74 23.36 5.10
C THR A 104 43.82 22.96 3.94
N ASP A 105 42.53 23.19 4.18
CA ASP A 105 41.49 23.71 3.30
C ASP A 105 41.18 23.04 1.94
N GLY A 106 39.88 22.84 1.72
CA GLY A 106 39.30 22.25 0.52
C GLY A 106 37.78 22.22 0.57
N THR A 107 37.16 23.34 0.94
CA THR A 107 35.72 23.53 0.75
C THR A 107 35.43 23.80 -0.73
N VAL A 108 34.68 22.89 -1.36
CA VAL A 108 34.18 23.04 -2.73
C VAL A 108 32.81 23.73 -2.67
N THR A 109 32.77 24.99 -3.07
CA THR A 109 31.53 25.72 -3.39
C THR A 109 31.23 25.55 -4.87
N PHE A 110 30.02 25.10 -5.21
CA PHE A 110 29.48 25.20 -6.57
C PHE A 110 28.61 26.46 -6.65
N ASP A 111 29.14 27.47 -7.32
CA ASP A 111 28.38 28.57 -7.91
C ASP A 111 27.65 28.04 -9.16
N GLN A 112 26.33 28.21 -9.21
CA GLN A 112 25.56 28.05 -10.44
C GLN A 112 24.89 29.38 -10.77
N ALA A 113 25.65 30.25 -11.43
CA ALA A 113 25.14 31.41 -12.13
C ALA A 113 24.95 31.06 -13.62
N GLY A 114 23.75 31.34 -14.13
CA GLY A 114 23.53 31.72 -15.52
C GLY A 114 23.20 30.61 -16.50
N LEU A 115 21.90 30.37 -16.70
CA LEU A 115 21.34 30.14 -18.04
C LEU A 115 19.98 30.85 -18.13
N SER A 116 20.02 32.03 -18.74
CA SER A 116 18.89 32.79 -19.23
C SER A 116 18.73 32.52 -20.72
N ASP A 117 17.57 32.02 -21.15
CA ASP A 117 17.05 32.12 -22.51
C ASP A 117 15.52 32.03 -22.42
N SER A 118 14.77 33.12 -22.63
CA SER A 118 14.45 33.77 -23.91
C SER A 118 13.41 32.98 -24.73
N PHE A 119 12.12 33.20 -24.44
CA PHE A 119 11.03 32.95 -25.38
C PHE A 119 10.08 34.15 -25.44
N GLY A 120 10.22 34.90 -26.53
CA GLY A 120 9.18 34.94 -27.56
C GLY A 120 7.85 35.58 -27.19
N ASP A 121 7.83 36.90 -27.29
CA ASP A 121 6.68 37.75 -27.54
C ASP A 121 5.86 37.28 -28.77
N VAL A 122 4.55 37.05 -28.58
CA VAL A 122 3.56 36.97 -29.66
C VAL A 122 2.25 37.62 -29.22
N GLY A 123 2.03 38.83 -29.73
CA GLY A 123 0.84 39.09 -30.55
C GLY A 123 -0.45 39.42 -29.82
N SER A 124 -0.59 40.70 -29.49
CA SER A 124 -1.88 41.40 -29.31
C SER A 124 -2.80 41.20 -30.53
N LEU A 125 -4.07 40.84 -30.26
CA LEU A 125 -5.20 41.15 -31.12
C LEU A 125 -6.35 41.69 -30.26
N ASP A 126 -6.53 43.00 -30.33
CA ASP A 126 -7.74 43.72 -29.95
C ASP A 126 -8.93 43.29 -30.83
N GLY A 127 -10.11 43.14 -30.21
CA GLY A 127 -11.38 42.96 -30.93
C GLY A 127 -12.57 42.85 -29.99
N ALA A 128 -13.22 43.98 -29.72
CA ALA A 128 -14.37 44.16 -28.84
C ALA A 128 -15.73 43.71 -29.42
N ALA A 129 -16.63 43.23 -28.55
CA ALA A 129 -18.09 43.43 -28.49
C ALA A 129 -18.65 42.49 -27.40
N ASP A 130 -19.05 42.95 -26.21
CA ASP A 130 -20.37 43.52 -25.87
C ASP A 130 -21.56 42.70 -26.42
N ASP A 131 -22.04 41.75 -25.62
CA ASP A 131 -23.46 41.38 -25.59
C ASP A 131 -23.82 40.82 -24.21
N THR A 132 -24.55 41.61 -23.44
CA THR A 132 -25.13 41.22 -22.14
C THR A 132 -26.59 40.85 -22.36
N GLN A 133 -26.90 39.55 -22.33
CA GLN A 133 -28.27 39.04 -22.28
C GLN A 133 -28.52 38.41 -20.89
N PRO A 134 -29.63 38.75 -20.21
CA PRO A 134 -29.96 38.19 -18.91
C PRO A 134 -30.48 36.75 -19.05
N LEU A 135 -29.98 35.85 -18.19
CA LEU A 135 -30.49 34.49 -18.05
C LEU A 135 -31.92 34.49 -17.49
N PRO A 136 -32.84 33.66 -18.01
CA PRO A 136 -34.17 33.52 -17.45
C PRO A 136 -34.18 32.67 -16.17
N ASP A 137 -35.08 33.06 -15.26
CA ASP A 137 -35.38 32.41 -13.98
C ASP A 137 -35.84 30.95 -14.14
N THR A 138 -35.30 30.11 -13.24
CA THR A 138 -35.85 28.85 -12.68
C THR A 138 -36.60 27.91 -13.63
N VAL A 139 -35.91 26.82 -14.01
CA VAL A 139 -36.55 25.59 -14.51
C VAL A 139 -36.45 24.53 -13.41
N ASP A 140 -37.58 24.16 -12.82
CA ASP A 140 -37.72 22.99 -11.97
C ASP A 140 -37.48 21.73 -12.80
N VAL A 141 -36.35 21.05 -12.58
CA VAL A 141 -36.09 19.71 -13.11
C VAL A 141 -36.47 18.70 -12.04
N VAL A 142 -37.62 18.06 -12.25
CA VAL A 142 -38.00 16.83 -11.54
C VAL A 142 -37.21 15.68 -12.16
N PRO A 143 -36.44 14.87 -11.39
CA PRO A 143 -35.78 13.70 -11.95
C PRO A 143 -36.82 12.68 -12.41
N ALA A 144 -36.66 12.21 -13.64
CA ALA A 144 -37.47 11.13 -14.20
C ALA A 144 -37.16 9.81 -13.49
N ASP A 145 -38.20 9.01 -13.31
CA ASP A 145 -38.20 7.69 -12.69
C ASP A 145 -37.06 6.79 -13.22
N ALA A 146 -36.13 6.45 -12.33
CA ALA A 146 -35.24 5.30 -12.48
C ALA A 146 -35.97 4.07 -11.94
N ALA A 147 -36.73 3.41 -12.80
CA ALA A 147 -37.25 2.08 -12.56
C ALA A 147 -36.87 1.19 -13.74
N ASP A 148 -36.46 -0.05 -13.41
CA ASP A 148 -36.02 -1.13 -14.30
C ASP A 148 -34.54 -1.16 -14.71
N ALA A 149 -33.67 -1.35 -13.71
CA ALA A 149 -32.49 -2.20 -13.83
C ALA A 149 -32.54 -3.23 -12.68
N ALA A 150 -32.72 -4.50 -13.02
CA ALA A 150 -32.81 -5.59 -12.06
C ALA A 150 -31.50 -6.41 -12.03
N ASP A 151 -31.06 -6.72 -10.81
CA ASP A 151 -30.14 -7.79 -10.38
C ASP A 151 -28.77 -7.90 -11.07
N LEU A 152 -27.91 -6.92 -10.75
CA LEU A 152 -26.61 -7.26 -10.16
C LEU A 152 -26.73 -6.81 -8.70
N ASP A 153 -26.54 -7.71 -7.74
CA ASP A 153 -26.50 -7.37 -6.32
C ASP A 153 -25.53 -6.19 -6.14
N ALA A 154 -26.05 -5.04 -5.71
CA ALA A 154 -25.30 -3.79 -5.70
C ALA A 154 -24.05 -3.95 -4.83
N VAL A 155 -22.88 -3.91 -5.45
CA VAL A 155 -21.61 -3.74 -4.74
C VAL A 155 -21.73 -2.42 -3.97
N ASP A 156 -21.61 -2.49 -2.65
CA ASP A 156 -21.71 -1.35 -1.74
C ASP A 156 -20.41 -0.54 -1.78
N ASP A 157 -20.07 -0.03 -2.96
CA ASP A 157 -18.98 0.95 -3.17
C ASP A 157 -19.49 2.39 -2.93
N ASP A 158 -20.72 2.52 -2.42
CA ASP A 158 -21.31 3.79 -2.02
C ASP A 158 -20.69 4.25 -0.70
N VAL A 159 -20.09 5.44 -0.71
CA VAL A 159 -19.45 6.04 0.46
C VAL A 159 -20.41 6.95 1.24
N THR A 160 -21.68 7.05 0.82
CA THR A 160 -22.63 8.04 1.34
C THR A 160 -23.05 7.76 2.79
N LEU A 161 -22.27 8.31 3.72
CA LEU A 161 -22.47 8.25 5.18
C LEU A 161 -22.30 6.85 5.77
N LEU A 162 -21.04 6.53 6.06
CA LEU A 162 -20.65 5.26 6.66
C LEU A 162 -21.21 5.12 8.09
N PRO A 163 -21.70 3.93 8.48
CA PRO A 163 -22.05 3.62 9.87
C PRO A 163 -20.77 3.49 10.73
N ILE A 164 -20.17 4.62 11.10
CA ILE A 164 -18.86 4.68 11.75
C ILE A 164 -18.94 4.72 13.28
N ASP A 165 -17.81 4.37 13.90
CA ASP A 165 -17.52 4.63 15.32
C ASP A 165 -17.91 6.08 15.66
N PRO A 166 -18.71 6.33 16.71
CA PRO A 166 -19.16 7.66 17.11
C PRO A 166 -18.01 8.63 17.44
N GLN A 167 -16.78 8.13 17.59
CA GLN A 167 -15.58 8.94 17.80
C GLN A 167 -14.93 9.42 16.49
N VAL A 168 -15.37 8.92 15.32
CA VAL A 168 -14.94 9.39 14.00
C VAL A 168 -15.94 10.43 13.51
N THR A 169 -15.44 11.60 13.12
CA THR A 169 -16.24 12.62 12.46
C THR A 169 -16.11 12.46 10.95
N GLN A 170 -17.22 12.66 10.22
CA GLN A 170 -17.26 12.65 8.77
C GLN A 170 -17.70 14.01 8.21
N ILE A 171 -17.05 14.44 7.13
CA ILE A 171 -17.50 15.54 6.27
C ILE A 171 -17.81 14.94 4.91
N HIS A 172 -19.08 15.01 4.50
CA HIS A 172 -19.53 14.45 3.23
C HIS A 172 -19.77 15.57 2.21
N VAL A 173 -19.18 15.42 1.03
CA VAL A 173 -19.36 16.31 -0.13
C VAL A 173 -19.87 15.46 -1.30
N PRO A 174 -21.20 15.39 -1.46
CA PRO A 174 -21.79 14.48 -2.43
C PRO A 174 -21.89 15.07 -3.84
N ASN A 175 -22.04 14.19 -4.83
CA ASN A 175 -22.45 14.46 -6.20
C ASN A 175 -21.59 15.51 -6.93
N LEU A 176 -20.27 15.43 -6.77
CA LEU A 176 -19.35 16.29 -7.50
C LEU A 176 -19.16 15.77 -8.92
N ILE A 177 -19.36 16.65 -9.90
CA ILE A 177 -19.15 16.31 -11.30
C ILE A 177 -17.71 16.66 -11.68
N LEU A 178 -16.96 15.70 -12.20
CA LEU A 178 -15.62 15.92 -12.74
C LEU A 178 -15.70 16.74 -14.04
N ASP A 179 -14.82 17.74 -14.17
CA ASP A 179 -14.76 18.59 -15.36
C ASP A 179 -14.17 17.86 -16.58
N ALA A 180 -13.94 18.59 -17.68
CA ALA A 180 -13.40 18.01 -18.92
C ALA A 180 -12.00 17.39 -18.74
N ASP A 181 -11.25 17.83 -17.73
CA ASP A 181 -9.92 17.31 -17.38
C ASP A 181 -10.01 16.22 -16.30
N GLY A 182 -11.23 15.78 -15.94
CA GLY A 182 -11.45 14.76 -14.93
C GLY A 182 -11.20 15.27 -13.52
N LEU A 183 -11.33 16.57 -13.27
CA LEU A 183 -11.01 17.20 -11.99
C LEU A 183 -12.25 17.78 -11.30
N THR A 184 -12.26 17.74 -9.97
CA THR A 184 -13.16 18.58 -9.17
C THR A 184 -12.70 20.05 -9.23
N PRO A 185 -13.56 21.03 -8.90
CA PRO A 185 -13.07 22.37 -8.55
C PRO A 185 -12.16 22.33 -7.31
N ASP A 186 -11.53 23.46 -6.98
CA ASP A 186 -10.90 23.61 -5.67
C ASP A 186 -11.99 23.60 -4.58
N LEU A 187 -11.91 22.64 -3.69
CA LEU A 187 -12.81 22.46 -2.57
C LEU A 187 -12.12 22.85 -1.27
N GLN A 188 -12.91 23.18 -0.24
CA GLN A 188 -12.39 23.49 1.08
C GLN A 188 -13.16 22.74 2.17
N PHE A 189 -12.45 22.34 3.21
CA PHE A 189 -13.03 21.84 4.44
C PHE A 189 -12.25 22.39 5.63
N LYS A 190 -12.86 22.38 6.81
CA LYS A 190 -12.27 22.91 8.03
C LYS A 190 -12.07 21.79 9.05
N LEU A 191 -10.84 21.62 9.52
CA LEU A 191 -10.54 20.74 10.65
C LEU A 191 -10.54 21.51 11.97
N PRO A 192 -11.06 20.92 13.06
CA PRO A 192 -10.86 21.45 14.41
C PRO A 192 -9.38 21.36 14.82
N SER A 193 -9.00 22.15 15.82
CA SER A 193 -7.68 22.01 16.46
C SER A 193 -7.60 20.68 17.21
N GLY A 194 -6.47 19.98 17.10
CA GLY A 194 -6.22 18.71 17.81
C GLY A 194 -6.20 17.49 16.89
N VAL A 195 -6.86 17.57 15.72
CA VAL A 195 -6.81 16.50 14.71
C VAL A 195 -5.37 16.21 14.32
N GLN A 196 -4.99 14.93 14.43
CA GLN A 196 -3.63 14.46 14.10
C GLN A 196 -3.57 13.76 12.74
N SER A 197 -4.69 13.19 12.31
CA SER A 197 -4.82 12.53 11.02
C SER A 197 -6.25 12.64 10.50
N PHE A 198 -6.38 12.54 9.18
CA PHE A 198 -7.64 12.41 8.49
C PHE A 198 -7.46 11.57 7.23
N THR A 199 -8.55 11.05 6.69
CA THR A 199 -8.55 10.21 5.50
C THR A 199 -9.62 10.70 4.55
N PHE A 200 -9.24 10.90 3.29
CA PHE A 200 -10.22 11.02 2.21
C PHE A 200 -10.65 9.63 1.79
N LEU A 201 -11.95 9.44 1.65
CA LEU A 201 -12.56 8.31 0.97
C LEU A 201 -13.33 8.89 -0.20
N VAL A 202 -13.04 8.39 -1.40
CA VAL A 202 -13.61 8.90 -2.64
C VAL A 202 -14.18 7.73 -3.43
N SER A 203 -15.40 7.85 -3.93
CA SER A 203 -15.98 6.88 -4.86
C SER A 203 -16.51 7.53 -6.12
N SER A 204 -16.63 6.72 -7.17
CA SER A 204 -17.35 7.04 -8.41
C SER A 204 -18.46 6.00 -8.60
N LEU A 205 -19.56 6.41 -9.25
CA LEU A 205 -20.57 5.46 -9.71
C LEU A 205 -20.07 4.56 -10.86
N ASN A 206 -18.98 4.95 -11.51
CA ASN A 206 -18.33 4.11 -12.51
C ASN A 206 -17.24 3.25 -11.84
N PRO A 207 -17.42 1.93 -11.77
CA PRO A 207 -16.46 1.02 -11.15
C PRO A 207 -15.07 1.01 -11.82
N GLU A 208 -14.97 1.40 -13.08
CA GLU A 208 -13.70 1.42 -13.83
C GLU A 208 -12.85 2.67 -13.54
N THR A 209 -13.36 3.59 -12.72
CA THR A 209 -12.71 4.88 -12.49
C THR A 209 -11.66 4.78 -11.40
N TYR A 210 -10.45 5.20 -11.76
CA TYR A 210 -9.35 5.42 -10.85
C TYR A 210 -9.40 6.83 -10.31
N LEU A 211 -9.24 6.97 -9.00
CA LEU A 211 -9.36 8.21 -8.25
C LEU A 211 -8.02 8.54 -7.61
N ILE A 212 -7.69 9.83 -7.57
CA ILE A 212 -6.46 10.32 -6.94
C ILE A 212 -6.67 11.71 -6.33
N LEU A 213 -6.13 11.94 -5.13
CA LEU A 213 -6.04 13.27 -4.54
C LEU A 213 -4.98 14.09 -5.30
N ARG A 214 -5.40 15.02 -6.16
CA ARG A 214 -4.51 15.82 -7.02
C ARG A 214 -3.91 17.04 -6.31
N LYS A 215 -4.53 17.51 -5.22
CA LYS A 215 -4.10 18.70 -4.51
C LYS A 215 -4.52 18.63 -3.05
N LEU A 216 -3.63 19.06 -2.17
CA LEU A 216 -3.91 19.30 -0.76
C LEU A 216 -2.99 20.40 -0.23
N VAL A 217 -3.59 21.48 0.24
CA VAL A 217 -2.92 22.66 0.78
C VAL A 217 -3.37 22.87 2.22
N THR A 218 -2.41 22.99 3.13
CA THR A 218 -2.66 23.20 4.57
C THR A 218 -3.22 24.60 4.86
N PRO A 219 -3.77 24.86 6.06
CA PRO A 219 -4.22 26.19 6.47
C PRO A 219 -3.13 27.27 6.43
N LYS A 220 -1.86 26.87 6.49
CA LYS A 220 -0.70 27.76 6.37
C LYS A 220 -0.30 28.04 4.90
N GLY A 221 -1.07 27.54 3.93
CA GLY A 221 -0.80 27.70 2.49
C GLY A 221 0.28 26.76 1.94
N LYS A 222 0.75 25.78 2.71
CA LYS A 222 1.79 24.83 2.28
C LYS A 222 1.13 23.68 1.48
N PRO A 223 1.52 23.43 0.22
CA PRO A 223 1.05 22.25 -0.51
C PRO A 223 1.77 21.01 0.01
N ILE A 224 1.00 20.04 0.52
CA ILE A 224 1.52 18.71 0.92
C ILE A 224 1.22 17.64 -0.13
N VAL A 225 0.18 17.88 -0.95
CA VAL A 225 -0.03 17.19 -2.23
C VAL A 225 -0.02 18.24 -3.34
N LYS A 226 0.89 18.06 -4.29
CA LYS A 226 1.11 18.93 -5.46
C LYS A 226 0.35 18.36 -6.66
N PRO A 227 -0.14 19.23 -7.58
CA PRO A 227 -0.70 18.78 -8.85
C PRO A 227 0.31 17.90 -9.60
N SER A 228 -0.08 16.64 -9.82
CA SER A 228 0.62 15.68 -10.67
C SER A 228 -0.31 15.27 -11.80
N THR A 229 0.24 14.86 -12.93
CA THR A 229 -0.53 14.25 -14.04
C THR A 229 -0.51 12.72 -13.97
N GLY A 230 0.45 12.11 -13.26
CA GLY A 230 0.55 10.65 -13.15
C GLY A 230 -0.31 10.04 -12.04
N THR A 231 -0.32 8.72 -11.99
CA THR A 231 -1.02 7.91 -10.98
C THR A 231 -0.40 7.95 -9.59
N VAL A 232 0.85 8.41 -9.45
CA VAL A 232 1.53 8.55 -8.15
C VAL A 232 2.09 9.95 -8.04
N CYS A 233 1.92 10.58 -6.88
CA CYS A 233 2.68 11.78 -6.56
C CYS A 233 3.91 11.46 -5.71
N ILE A 234 5.02 11.18 -6.37
CA ILE A 234 6.33 10.93 -5.73
C ILE A 234 6.91 12.21 -5.09
N PRO A 235 6.88 13.41 -5.72
CA PRO A 235 7.46 14.63 -5.14
C PRO A 235 6.60 15.30 -4.05
N CYS A 236 5.50 14.65 -3.66
CA CYS A 236 4.60 15.14 -2.63
C CYS A 236 5.14 14.79 -1.25
N GLU A 237 4.94 15.69 -0.28
CA GLU A 237 5.29 15.38 1.11
C GLU A 237 4.37 14.27 1.64
N ASN A 238 3.08 14.33 1.27
CA ASN A 238 2.12 13.25 1.48
C ASN A 238 2.00 12.45 0.19
N ARG A 239 2.53 11.24 0.13
CA ARG A 239 2.41 10.40 -1.07
C ARG A 239 0.95 10.09 -1.32
N VAL A 240 0.57 10.03 -2.59
CA VAL A 240 -0.78 9.59 -3.01
C VAL A 240 -0.63 8.70 -4.22
N VAL A 241 -1.44 7.66 -4.28
CA VAL A 241 -1.47 6.66 -5.34
C VAL A 241 -2.91 6.54 -5.84
N ALA A 242 -3.09 6.56 -7.15
CA ALA A 242 -4.37 6.36 -7.77
C ALA A 242 -4.85 4.94 -7.52
N THR A 243 -6.08 4.80 -7.04
CA THR A 243 -6.71 3.50 -6.75
C THR A 243 -8.06 3.46 -7.45
N GLY A 244 -8.55 2.27 -7.79
CA GLY A 244 -9.93 2.10 -8.24
C GLY A 244 -10.93 2.60 -7.19
N THR A 245 -12.18 2.80 -7.59
CA THR A 245 -13.23 3.18 -6.65
C THR A 245 -13.64 1.99 -5.77
N PRO A 246 -13.82 2.17 -4.45
CA PRO A 246 -13.53 3.38 -3.68
C PRO A 246 -12.03 3.52 -3.35
N ALA A 247 -11.52 4.73 -3.46
CA ALA A 247 -10.13 5.07 -3.16
C ALA A 247 -9.97 5.77 -1.80
N ALA A 248 -8.87 5.49 -1.10
CA ALA A 248 -8.55 6.13 0.17
C ALA A 248 -7.21 6.86 0.16
N PHE A 249 -7.13 8.00 0.86
CA PHE A 249 -5.91 8.80 0.98
C PHE A 249 -5.72 9.24 2.44
N LEU A 250 -4.80 8.59 3.15
CA LEU A 250 -4.43 8.93 4.53
C LEU A 250 -3.51 10.16 4.57
N VAL A 251 -3.82 11.07 5.49
CA VAL A 251 -3.03 12.27 5.76
C VAL A 251 -2.82 12.42 7.28
N PRO A 252 -1.58 12.47 7.79
CA PRO A 252 -0.35 12.32 7.04
C PRO A 252 0.08 10.85 6.88
N ASN A 253 0.69 10.51 5.74
CA ASN A 253 1.54 9.30 5.61
C ASN A 253 3.04 9.61 5.71
N ASN A 254 3.35 10.81 6.18
CA ASN A 254 4.68 11.29 6.53
C ASN A 254 4.59 11.96 7.92
N PRO A 255 5.21 11.41 8.97
CA PRO A 255 5.13 11.95 10.33
C PRO A 255 5.62 13.40 10.47
N ASP A 256 6.43 13.90 9.54
CA ASP A 256 6.94 15.28 9.57
C ASP A 256 5.90 16.31 9.09
N ILE A 257 4.77 15.87 8.55
CA ILE A 257 3.66 16.74 8.19
C ILE A 257 2.85 17.09 9.44
N GLU A 258 2.98 18.34 9.89
CA GLU A 258 2.16 18.89 10.96
C GLU A 258 0.71 19.11 10.49
N ILE A 259 -0.23 18.35 11.06
CA ILE A 259 -1.67 18.61 10.91
C ILE A 259 -2.07 19.72 11.86
N THR A 260 -2.64 20.78 11.30
CA THR A 260 -3.13 21.93 12.06
C THR A 260 -4.62 22.16 11.81
N GLY A 261 -5.35 22.64 12.82
CA GLY A 261 -6.74 23.05 12.65
C GLY A 261 -6.84 24.26 11.72
N GLY A 262 -7.90 24.33 10.91
CA GLY A 262 -8.11 25.41 9.94
C GLY A 262 -8.67 24.91 8.60
N ASN A 263 -8.69 25.80 7.62
CA ASN A 263 -9.21 25.50 6.29
C ASN A 263 -8.13 24.84 5.43
N TYR A 264 -8.43 23.65 4.92
CA TYR A 264 -7.62 22.98 3.92
C TYR A 264 -8.27 23.19 2.55
N THR A 265 -7.45 23.32 1.51
CA THR A 265 -7.90 23.36 0.12
C THR A 265 -7.45 22.09 -0.59
N TYR A 266 -8.36 21.42 -1.28
CA TYR A 266 -8.07 20.15 -1.95
C TYR A 266 -8.73 20.05 -3.32
N ARG A 267 -8.28 19.06 -4.09
CA ARG A 267 -8.86 18.69 -5.39
C ARG A 267 -8.68 17.19 -5.64
N VAL A 268 -9.72 16.55 -6.13
CA VAL A 268 -9.70 15.14 -6.56
C VAL A 268 -9.69 15.09 -8.09
N GLY A 269 -9.00 14.10 -8.63
CA GLY A 269 -9.05 13.75 -10.05
C GLY A 269 -9.53 12.32 -10.24
N GLY A 270 -10.22 12.08 -11.35
CA GLY A 270 -10.65 10.78 -11.82
C GLY A 270 -10.22 10.54 -13.26
N PHE A 271 -9.81 9.31 -13.57
CA PHE A 271 -9.44 8.89 -14.92
C PHE A 271 -9.70 7.39 -15.10
N ARG A 272 -9.66 6.93 -16.34
CA ARG A 272 -9.78 5.51 -16.71
C ARG A 272 -8.59 5.12 -17.55
N PHE A 273 -8.31 3.82 -17.60
CA PHE A 273 -7.35 3.28 -18.55
C PHE A 273 -8.09 2.78 -19.79
N GLU A 274 -7.77 3.36 -20.94
CA GLU A 274 -8.32 2.94 -22.22
C GLU A 274 -7.17 2.46 -23.14
N PRO A 275 -7.40 1.49 -24.02
CA PRO A 275 -6.42 1.13 -25.04
C PRO A 275 -6.05 2.35 -25.90
N ALA A 276 -4.75 2.58 -26.11
CA ALA A 276 -4.30 3.68 -26.96
C ALA A 276 -4.83 3.50 -28.39
N GLN A 277 -5.28 4.58 -29.01
CA GLN A 277 -5.86 4.54 -30.35
C GLN A 277 -4.90 3.95 -31.40
N ASP A 278 -3.60 4.24 -31.26
CA ASP A 278 -2.56 3.81 -32.19
C ASP A 278 -1.96 2.44 -31.83
N ASP A 279 -2.08 2.02 -30.56
CA ASP A 279 -1.59 0.73 -30.08
C ASP A 279 -2.49 0.19 -28.96
N PRO A 280 -3.47 -0.68 -29.28
CA PRO A 280 -4.39 -1.23 -28.29
C PRO A 280 -3.73 -2.10 -27.20
N SER A 281 -2.44 -2.43 -27.33
CA SER A 281 -1.69 -3.12 -26.27
C SER A 281 -1.18 -2.17 -25.18
N MET A 282 -1.16 -0.87 -25.46
CA MET A 282 -0.82 0.18 -24.51
C MET A 282 -2.09 0.74 -23.88
N LEU A 283 -2.07 0.95 -22.57
CA LEU A 283 -3.12 1.67 -21.87
C LEU A 283 -2.74 3.14 -21.71
N VAL A 284 -3.69 4.04 -21.93
CA VAL A 284 -3.54 5.48 -21.71
C VAL A 284 -4.56 5.96 -20.69
N GLU A 285 -4.17 6.95 -19.89
CA GLU A 285 -5.08 7.63 -18.97
C GLU A 285 -6.02 8.54 -19.77
N VAL A 286 -7.32 8.33 -19.62
CA VAL A 286 -8.37 9.17 -20.18
C VAL A 286 -9.14 9.82 -19.03
N PRO A 287 -9.27 11.17 -19.00
CA PRO A 287 -10.02 11.84 -17.96
C PRO A 287 -11.45 11.31 -17.82
N ALA A 288 -11.90 11.09 -16.59
CA ALA A 288 -13.25 10.61 -16.27
C ALA A 288 -14.27 11.78 -16.32
N ALA A 289 -14.30 12.50 -17.43
CA ALA A 289 -15.09 13.72 -17.57
C ALA A 289 -16.60 13.47 -17.42
N ASN A 290 -17.28 14.35 -16.69
CA ASN A 290 -18.71 14.29 -16.33
C ASN A 290 -19.11 13.11 -15.42
N GLU A 291 -18.16 12.36 -14.87
CA GLU A 291 -18.49 11.37 -13.85
C GLU A 291 -18.83 12.04 -12.51
N VAL A 292 -19.72 11.38 -11.77
CA VAL A 292 -20.15 11.82 -10.45
C VAL A 292 -19.30 11.10 -9.41
N VAL A 293 -18.66 11.88 -8.54
CA VAL A 293 -17.88 11.38 -7.42
C VAL A 293 -18.42 11.88 -6.09
N ASP A 294 -18.33 11.02 -5.07
CA ASP A 294 -18.62 11.35 -3.68
C ASP A 294 -17.31 11.40 -2.89
N ILE A 295 -17.20 12.38 -1.98
CA ILE A 295 -16.03 12.56 -1.13
C ILE A 295 -16.46 12.57 0.33
N VAL A 296 -15.87 11.68 1.11
CA VAL A 296 -16.00 11.65 2.57
C VAL A 296 -14.63 11.89 3.20
N ILE A 297 -14.58 12.82 4.16
CA ILE A 297 -13.37 13.10 4.94
C ILE A 297 -13.61 12.60 6.36
N LEU A 298 -12.84 11.61 6.76
CA LEU A 298 -12.90 10.97 8.08
C LEU A 298 -11.79 11.50 8.97
N TYR A 299 -12.08 11.88 10.21
CA TYR A 299 -11.05 12.31 11.17
C TYR A 299 -11.43 12.05 12.62
N ARG A 300 -10.43 12.06 13.50
CA ARG A 300 -10.59 12.03 14.97
C ARG A 300 -9.88 13.24 15.59
N GLU A 301 -10.47 13.84 16.63
CA GLU A 301 -9.88 14.99 17.33
C GLU A 301 -8.69 14.63 18.21
N THR A 302 -8.60 13.38 18.68
CA THR A 302 -7.47 12.89 19.47
C THR A 302 -7.18 11.46 19.08
N THR A 303 -5.93 11.14 18.83
CA THR A 303 -5.45 9.76 18.71
C THR A 303 -4.91 9.32 20.07
N SER A 304 -5.18 8.08 20.42
CA SER A 304 -4.51 7.43 21.54
C SER A 304 -3.14 6.95 21.06
N GLU A 305 -2.13 6.99 21.94
CA GLU A 305 -0.84 6.33 21.65
C GLU A 305 -0.98 4.80 21.54
N LEU A 306 -2.05 4.25 22.13
CA LEU A 306 -2.41 2.85 22.07
C LEU A 306 -3.78 2.67 21.41
N VAL A 307 -3.80 1.97 20.30
CA VAL A 307 -5.00 1.66 19.53
C VAL A 307 -5.08 0.17 19.23
N LYS A 308 -6.26 -0.30 18.85
CA LYS A 308 -6.48 -1.65 18.33
C LYS A 308 -7.11 -1.60 16.94
N LEU A 309 -6.79 -2.58 16.11
CA LEU A 309 -7.43 -2.84 14.83
C LEU A 309 -8.13 -4.19 14.91
N PRO A 310 -9.47 -4.22 14.99
CA PRO A 310 -10.19 -5.48 15.02
C PRO A 310 -10.22 -6.12 13.63
N LEU A 311 -10.08 -7.43 13.58
CA LEU A 311 -9.95 -8.21 12.35
C LEU A 311 -11.08 -9.24 12.23
N THR A 312 -11.55 -9.46 11.00
CA THR A 312 -12.31 -10.65 10.60
C THR A 312 -11.46 -11.46 9.64
N LEU A 313 -11.20 -12.72 9.97
CA LEU A 313 -10.38 -13.61 9.14
C LEU A 313 -11.28 -14.53 8.32
N TRP A 314 -11.09 -14.54 7.01
CA TRP A 314 -11.86 -15.33 6.04
C TRP A 314 -11.03 -16.47 5.47
N PHE A 315 -11.59 -17.66 5.33
CA PHE A 315 -10.86 -18.85 4.89
C PHE A 315 -11.54 -19.52 3.70
N SER A 316 -10.77 -19.73 2.64
CA SER A 316 -11.23 -20.45 1.45
C SER A 316 -11.23 -21.98 1.59
N GLY A 317 -10.85 -22.52 2.75
CA GLY A 317 -10.62 -23.96 2.93
C GLY A 317 -9.21 -24.43 2.54
N SER A 318 -8.35 -23.51 2.07
CA SER A 318 -6.99 -23.81 1.61
C SER A 318 -6.19 -24.58 2.64
N HIS A 319 -5.61 -25.70 2.21
CA HIS A 319 -4.86 -26.62 3.07
C HIS A 319 -5.63 -27.12 4.32
N GLY A 320 -6.97 -27.11 4.27
CA GLY A 320 -7.83 -27.50 5.39
C GLY A 320 -8.03 -26.40 6.44
N LEU A 321 -7.50 -25.19 6.19
CA LEU A 321 -7.74 -24.02 7.03
C LEU A 321 -9.17 -23.53 6.80
N THR A 322 -9.99 -23.61 7.85
CA THR A 322 -11.40 -23.23 7.89
C THR A 322 -11.65 -22.39 9.14
N ALA A 323 -12.76 -21.67 9.20
CA ALA A 323 -13.16 -20.89 10.36
C ALA A 323 -13.18 -21.70 11.66
N ASP A 324 -13.69 -22.95 11.58
CA ASP A 324 -13.75 -23.86 12.72
C ASP A 324 -12.35 -24.30 13.21
N MET A 325 -11.42 -24.51 12.29
CA MET A 325 -10.06 -24.97 12.62
C MET A 325 -9.12 -23.83 13.00
N ALA A 326 -9.31 -22.64 12.44
CA ALA A 326 -8.42 -21.48 12.54
C ALA A 326 -8.06 -21.08 13.99
N PRO A 327 -8.97 -21.09 14.99
CA PRO A 327 -8.62 -20.80 16.39
C PRO A 327 -7.60 -21.77 17.01
N THR A 328 -7.45 -22.97 16.45
CA THR A 328 -6.56 -24.02 16.97
C THR A 328 -5.42 -24.41 16.01
N ASP A 329 -5.40 -23.83 14.81
CA ASP A 329 -4.34 -24.07 13.84
C ASP A 329 -3.04 -23.41 14.31
N LEU A 330 -2.03 -24.24 14.62
CA LEU A 330 -0.78 -23.77 15.22
C LEU A 330 0.01 -22.82 14.30
N ARG A 331 -0.09 -23.02 12.98
CA ARG A 331 0.61 -22.22 11.99
C ARG A 331 -0.01 -20.83 11.93
N LEU A 332 -1.32 -20.74 11.74
CA LEU A 332 -2.06 -19.49 11.69
C LEU A 332 -1.95 -18.71 13.01
N GLN A 333 -2.14 -19.38 14.15
CA GLN A 333 -2.04 -18.71 15.45
C GLN A 333 -0.61 -18.21 15.72
N GLY A 334 0.41 -18.94 15.25
CA GLY A 334 1.80 -18.46 15.26
C GLY A 334 2.00 -17.20 14.43
N ALA A 335 1.45 -17.17 13.21
CA ALA A 335 1.50 -16.02 12.32
C ALA A 335 0.78 -14.79 12.90
N ILE A 336 -0.43 -14.96 13.45
CA ILE A 336 -1.19 -13.89 14.11
C ILE A 336 -0.41 -13.34 15.31
N ALA A 337 0.18 -14.22 16.13
CA ALA A 337 0.96 -13.80 17.29
C ALA A 337 2.23 -13.03 16.87
N GLU A 338 2.89 -13.44 15.79
CA GLU A 338 4.04 -12.72 15.23
C GLU A 338 3.66 -11.33 14.71
N ALA A 339 2.63 -11.24 13.86
CA ALA A 339 2.13 -9.96 13.36
C ALA A 339 1.71 -9.03 14.51
N SER A 340 0.97 -9.55 15.49
CA SER A 340 0.55 -8.80 16.68
C SER A 340 1.75 -8.29 17.47
N LYS A 341 2.79 -9.10 17.65
CA LYS A 341 4.03 -8.69 18.33
C LYS A 341 4.75 -7.56 17.60
N LEU A 342 4.74 -7.55 16.26
CA LEU A 342 5.34 -6.48 15.46
C LEU A 342 4.60 -5.16 15.68
N TYR A 343 3.27 -5.17 15.60
CA TYR A 343 2.43 -3.98 15.79
C TYR A 343 2.40 -3.46 17.23
N GLN A 344 2.41 -4.34 18.24
CA GLN A 344 2.40 -3.92 19.63
C GLN A 344 3.62 -3.06 20.00
N LYS A 345 4.77 -3.28 19.35
CA LYS A 345 5.96 -2.43 19.52
C LYS A 345 5.74 -0.97 19.10
N ILE A 346 4.79 -0.74 18.19
CA ILE A 346 4.40 0.59 17.69
C ILE A 346 2.99 0.98 18.16
N GLY A 347 2.52 0.42 19.28
CA GLY A 347 1.28 0.86 19.93
C GLY A 347 -0.02 0.54 19.17
N LEU A 348 0.01 -0.45 18.27
CA LEU A 348 -1.18 -1.00 17.63
C LEU A 348 -1.38 -2.45 18.07
N ASP A 349 -2.58 -2.81 18.54
CA ASP A 349 -2.95 -4.18 18.87
C ASP A 349 -3.83 -4.76 17.76
N LEU A 350 -3.44 -5.91 17.21
CA LEU A 350 -4.29 -6.64 16.26
C LEU A 350 -5.21 -7.56 17.05
N VAL A 351 -6.53 -7.40 16.87
CA VAL A 351 -7.52 -8.16 17.64
C VAL A 351 -8.40 -8.97 16.70
N VAL A 352 -8.20 -10.28 16.67
CA VAL A 352 -9.09 -11.16 15.89
C VAL A 352 -10.44 -11.27 16.62
N GLU A 353 -11.49 -10.72 16.01
CA GLU A 353 -12.84 -10.74 16.59
C GLU A 353 -13.74 -11.80 15.97
N ASP A 354 -13.41 -12.30 14.77
CA ASP A 354 -14.23 -13.27 14.06
C ASP A 354 -13.43 -14.12 13.06
N TYR A 355 -13.94 -15.33 12.80
CA TYR A 355 -13.42 -16.30 11.83
C TYR A 355 -14.57 -16.73 10.92
N ARG A 356 -14.37 -16.70 9.59
CA ARG A 356 -15.41 -16.97 8.59
C ARG A 356 -14.90 -17.87 7.48
N ASP A 357 -15.73 -18.76 6.99
CA ASP A 357 -15.44 -19.50 5.75
C ASP A 357 -15.96 -18.70 4.56
N LEU A 358 -15.25 -18.79 3.44
CA LEU A 358 -15.74 -18.31 2.16
C LEU A 358 -16.66 -19.38 1.58
N ASP A 359 -17.89 -18.98 1.23
CA ASP A 359 -18.87 -19.86 0.58
C ASP A 359 -18.58 -20.03 -0.94
N THR A 360 -17.45 -19.51 -1.42
CA THR A 360 -17.11 -19.36 -2.84
C THR A 360 -15.98 -20.29 -3.30
N GLY A 361 -15.79 -20.35 -4.62
CA GLY A 361 -14.66 -21.05 -5.24
C GLY A 361 -13.38 -20.22 -5.34
N LEU A 362 -13.30 -19.06 -4.68
CA LEU A 362 -12.16 -18.13 -4.73
C LEU A 362 -10.97 -18.62 -3.86
N THR A 363 -10.59 -19.88 -4.04
CA THR A 363 -9.38 -20.46 -3.42
C THR A 363 -8.11 -20.00 -4.14
N VAL A 364 -8.23 -19.64 -5.42
CA VAL A 364 -7.13 -19.16 -6.26
C VAL A 364 -7.57 -17.85 -6.89
N ILE A 365 -6.73 -16.83 -6.78
CA ILE A 365 -6.97 -15.51 -7.36
C ILE A 365 -6.13 -15.40 -8.63
N GLU A 366 -6.77 -15.46 -9.80
CA GLU A 366 -6.12 -15.44 -11.11
C GLU A 366 -5.91 -14.02 -11.63
N THR A 367 -6.76 -13.06 -11.22
CA THR A 367 -6.69 -11.66 -11.63
C THR A 367 -6.71 -10.73 -10.42
N THR A 368 -5.83 -9.73 -10.40
CA THR A 368 -5.69 -8.78 -9.28
C THR A 368 -5.97 -7.33 -9.67
N LYS A 369 -6.33 -7.08 -10.94
CA LYS A 369 -6.56 -5.74 -11.49
C LYS A 369 -7.93 -5.62 -12.13
N GLY A 370 -8.49 -4.43 -11.99
CA GLY A 370 -9.82 -4.12 -12.50
C GLY A 370 -10.88 -4.48 -11.48
N PHE A 371 -12.02 -3.81 -11.61
CA PHE A 371 -13.15 -3.96 -10.70
C PHE A 371 -13.79 -5.37 -10.77
N ASP A 372 -13.73 -6.03 -11.92
CA ASP A 372 -14.26 -7.37 -12.15
C ASP A 372 -13.22 -8.47 -11.88
N SER A 373 -12.12 -8.15 -11.19
CA SER A 373 -11.08 -9.11 -10.85
C SER A 373 -11.52 -10.07 -9.75
N ASP A 374 -10.98 -11.29 -9.76
CA ASP A 374 -11.12 -12.27 -8.66
C ASP A 374 -10.79 -11.66 -7.29
N LEU A 375 -9.79 -10.76 -7.23
CA LEU A 375 -9.40 -10.08 -6.00
C LEU A 375 -10.49 -9.10 -5.52
N SER A 376 -11.04 -8.30 -6.43
CA SER A 376 -12.15 -7.41 -6.11
C SER A 376 -13.38 -8.23 -5.69
N GLU A 377 -13.71 -9.31 -6.41
CA GLU A 377 -14.77 -10.24 -6.03
C GLU A 377 -14.54 -10.81 -4.61
N LEU A 378 -13.31 -11.22 -4.29
CA LEU A 378 -12.94 -11.72 -2.97
C LEU A 378 -13.24 -10.67 -1.87
N PHE A 379 -12.84 -9.42 -2.07
CA PHE A 379 -13.09 -8.36 -1.08
C PHE A 379 -14.57 -8.05 -0.89
N THR A 380 -15.39 -8.18 -1.95
CA THR A 380 -16.85 -8.01 -1.82
C THR A 380 -17.52 -9.01 -0.89
N MET A 381 -16.88 -10.16 -0.61
CA MET A 381 -17.38 -11.15 0.36
C MET A 381 -17.43 -10.61 1.79
N GLY A 382 -16.71 -9.51 2.08
CA GLY A 382 -16.82 -8.78 3.34
C GLY A 382 -18.14 -8.03 3.54
N ALA A 383 -19.04 -8.01 2.55
CA ALA A 383 -20.29 -7.27 2.63
C ALA A 383 -21.13 -7.68 3.84
N GLY A 384 -21.68 -6.69 4.55
CA GLY A 384 -22.48 -6.89 5.76
C GLY A 384 -21.68 -7.23 7.02
N GLN A 385 -20.35 -7.28 6.97
CA GLN A 385 -19.53 -7.37 8.18
C GLN A 385 -19.51 -6.04 8.94
N PRO A 386 -19.18 -6.06 10.25
CA PRO A 386 -19.05 -4.83 11.02
C PRO A 386 -17.98 -3.89 10.41
N PRO A 387 -18.33 -2.63 10.12
CA PRO A 387 -17.47 -1.69 9.40
C PRO A 387 -16.16 -1.39 10.12
N GLU A 388 -16.16 -1.48 11.45
CA GLU A 388 -14.96 -1.26 12.25
C GLU A 388 -13.87 -2.34 12.07
N ARG A 389 -14.18 -3.47 11.40
CA ARG A 389 -13.25 -4.61 11.25
C ARG A 389 -12.57 -4.63 9.89
N LEU A 390 -11.24 -4.79 9.90
CA LEU A 390 -10.49 -5.11 8.69
C LEU A 390 -10.78 -6.56 8.28
N GLN A 391 -11.10 -6.76 7.01
CA GLN A 391 -11.32 -8.08 6.41
C GLN A 391 -9.99 -8.63 5.88
N VAL A 392 -9.59 -9.81 6.36
CA VAL A 392 -8.36 -10.49 5.93
C VAL A 392 -8.72 -11.85 5.36
N PHE A 393 -8.43 -12.08 4.09
CA PHE A 393 -8.83 -13.26 3.32
C PHE A 393 -7.66 -14.18 3.07
N PHE A 394 -7.76 -15.43 3.53
CA PHE A 394 -6.75 -16.47 3.34
C PHE A 394 -7.13 -17.37 2.15
N VAL A 395 -6.31 -17.31 1.11
CA VAL A 395 -6.47 -18.03 -0.17
C VAL A 395 -5.31 -19.00 -0.40
N GLU A 396 -5.46 -19.95 -1.31
CA GLU A 396 -4.38 -20.90 -1.63
C GLU A 396 -3.23 -20.19 -2.33
N GLN A 397 -3.54 -19.44 -3.39
CA GLN A 397 -2.58 -18.80 -4.27
C GLN A 397 -3.16 -17.51 -4.83
N ILE A 398 -2.29 -16.52 -5.00
CA ILE A 398 -2.55 -15.30 -5.75
C ILE A 398 -1.57 -15.29 -6.91
N PHE A 399 -2.09 -15.34 -8.14
CA PHE A 399 -1.25 -15.24 -9.33
C PHE A 399 -0.96 -13.77 -9.60
N GLY A 400 0.31 -13.50 -9.88
CA GLY A 400 0.69 -12.25 -10.50
C GLY A 400 0.25 -12.21 -11.96
N GLU A 401 0.17 -10.99 -12.46
CA GLU A 401 0.08 -10.71 -13.89
C GLU A 401 1.20 -11.44 -14.67
N PRO A 402 1.05 -11.67 -15.99
CA PRO A 402 2.00 -12.45 -16.80
C PRO A 402 3.47 -12.03 -16.68
N ASP A 403 3.71 -10.79 -16.24
CA ASP A 403 5.03 -10.17 -16.09
C ASP A 403 5.65 -10.36 -14.69
N ILE A 404 4.90 -10.82 -13.69
CA ILE A 404 5.45 -11.23 -12.39
C ILE A 404 5.60 -12.75 -12.37
N ALA A 405 6.85 -13.21 -12.37
CA ALA A 405 7.12 -14.61 -12.10
C ALA A 405 6.89 -14.91 -10.62
N GLY A 406 6.11 -15.96 -10.32
CA GLY A 406 5.96 -16.48 -8.95
C GLY A 406 4.53 -16.39 -8.40
N ILE A 407 4.40 -16.77 -7.13
CA ILE A 407 3.15 -16.63 -6.36
C ILE A 407 3.27 -15.34 -5.56
N ILE A 408 2.22 -14.52 -5.61
CA ILE A 408 2.09 -13.38 -4.71
C ILE A 408 1.61 -13.92 -3.35
N LEU A 409 2.32 -13.55 -2.29
CA LEU A 409 2.08 -14.03 -0.93
C LEU A 409 1.00 -13.23 -0.21
N GLY A 410 0.80 -11.97 -0.58
CA GLY A 410 -0.22 -11.12 0.00
C GLY A 410 -0.50 -9.92 -0.88
N ILE A 411 -1.70 -9.34 -0.75
CA ILE A 411 -2.17 -8.17 -1.48
C ILE A 411 -3.13 -7.36 -0.60
N ALA A 412 -2.81 -6.10 -0.32
CA ALA A 412 -3.70 -5.15 0.35
C ALA A 412 -4.54 -4.32 -0.62
N GLY A 413 -5.86 -4.28 -0.45
CA GLY A 413 -6.83 -3.65 -1.37
C GLY A 413 -6.61 -2.17 -1.71
N GLY A 414 -5.72 -1.48 -1.00
CA GLY A 414 -5.19 -0.18 -1.39
C GLY A 414 -4.02 0.23 -0.48
N VAL A 415 -3.36 1.35 -0.81
CA VAL A 415 -2.31 1.95 0.02
C VAL A 415 -2.64 3.43 0.30
N PRO A 416 -3.47 3.72 1.31
CA PRO A 416 -4.24 2.79 2.14
C PRO A 416 -5.48 2.21 1.44
N GLY A 417 -6.07 1.17 2.03
CA GLY A 417 -7.39 0.68 1.66
C GLY A 417 -8.52 1.54 2.26
N PRO A 418 -9.77 1.38 1.77
CA PRO A 418 -10.93 2.14 2.22
C PRO A 418 -11.38 1.69 3.63
N PRO A 419 -11.28 2.57 4.65
CA PRO A 419 -11.73 2.23 6.00
C PRO A 419 -13.26 2.16 6.04
N PHE A 420 -13.80 1.31 6.93
CA PHE A 420 -15.24 1.20 7.18
C PHE A 420 -16.11 0.75 6.00
N LEU A 421 -15.50 0.20 4.95
CA LEU A 421 -16.19 -0.34 3.78
C LEU A 421 -15.87 -1.83 3.56
N PRO A 422 -16.21 -2.70 4.52
CA PRO A 422 -16.11 -4.13 4.30
C PRO A 422 -17.09 -4.51 3.17
N GLY A 423 -16.62 -5.27 2.19
CA GLY A 423 -17.42 -5.63 1.02
C GLY A 423 -17.31 -4.66 -0.17
N SER A 424 -16.51 -3.60 -0.06
CA SER A 424 -16.10 -2.84 -1.25
C SER A 424 -15.08 -3.62 -2.07
N SER A 425 -14.96 -3.29 -3.35
CA SER A 425 -13.99 -3.89 -4.29
C SER A 425 -12.51 -3.72 -3.90
N HIS A 426 -12.23 -2.92 -2.88
CA HIS A 426 -10.90 -2.64 -2.30
C HIS A 426 -10.85 -2.87 -0.78
N GLY A 427 -11.92 -3.36 -0.15
CA GLY A 427 -12.15 -3.37 1.30
C GLY A 427 -11.54 -4.53 2.08
N GLY A 428 -10.29 -4.92 1.78
CA GLY A 428 -9.62 -5.97 2.56
C GLY A 428 -8.15 -6.22 2.22
N VAL A 429 -7.62 -7.29 2.81
CA VAL A 429 -6.28 -7.83 2.58
C VAL A 429 -6.40 -9.29 2.19
N ALA A 430 -5.77 -9.72 1.10
CA ALA A 430 -5.68 -11.11 0.69
C ALA A 430 -4.30 -11.68 1.03
N ILE A 431 -4.25 -12.89 1.57
CA ILE A 431 -3.03 -13.60 1.99
C ILE A 431 -3.05 -14.98 1.37
N ALA A 432 -2.05 -15.30 0.55
CA ALA A 432 -1.82 -16.67 0.10
C ALA A 432 -1.21 -17.48 1.25
N VAL A 433 -1.66 -18.72 1.43
CA VAL A 433 -1.16 -19.63 2.47
C VAL A 433 -0.43 -20.84 1.90
N PRO A 434 0.52 -20.69 0.94
CA PRO A 434 1.26 -21.83 0.43
C PRO A 434 2.02 -22.52 1.57
N PRO A 435 2.29 -23.83 1.48
CA PRO A 435 3.19 -24.48 2.42
C PRO A 435 4.57 -23.78 2.37
N PRO A 436 5.24 -23.56 3.52
CA PRO A 436 6.57 -23.00 3.51
C PRO A 436 7.53 -23.93 2.75
N PRO A 437 8.58 -23.40 2.08
CA PRO A 437 9.59 -24.24 1.47
C PRO A 437 10.25 -25.19 2.49
N ASP A 438 10.64 -26.38 2.05
CA ASP A 438 11.25 -27.38 2.92
C ASP A 438 12.47 -26.83 3.66
N GLY A 439 12.43 -26.89 5.00
CA GLY A 439 13.54 -26.43 5.86
C GLY A 439 13.58 -24.92 6.12
N VAL A 440 12.62 -24.15 5.60
CA VAL A 440 12.55 -22.70 5.79
C VAL A 440 11.47 -22.35 6.83
N GLN A 441 11.73 -21.31 7.64
CA GLN A 441 10.75 -20.79 8.59
C GLN A 441 9.52 -20.24 7.84
N ASP A 442 8.35 -20.28 8.47
CA ASP A 442 7.13 -19.74 7.88
C ASP A 442 7.12 -18.21 7.93
N ALA A 443 6.92 -17.56 6.78
CA ALA A 443 6.89 -16.10 6.64
C ALA A 443 5.49 -15.51 6.79
N LEU A 444 4.46 -16.35 7.02
CA LEU A 444 3.06 -15.95 7.06
C LEU A 444 2.78 -14.79 8.04
N GLY A 445 3.44 -14.76 9.20
CA GLY A 445 3.29 -13.66 10.17
C GLY A 445 3.83 -12.32 9.67
N SER A 446 4.98 -12.36 8.98
CA SER A 446 5.59 -11.17 8.36
C SER A 446 4.76 -10.67 7.18
N VAL A 447 4.32 -11.58 6.30
CA VAL A 447 3.43 -11.25 5.15
C VAL A 447 2.12 -10.62 5.66
N LEU A 448 1.49 -11.21 6.67
CA LEU A 448 0.28 -10.64 7.27
C LEU A 448 0.52 -9.22 7.80
N ALA A 449 1.65 -8.98 8.48
CA ALA A 449 2.00 -7.65 8.98
C ALA A 449 2.31 -6.65 7.85
N HIS A 450 2.96 -7.11 6.77
CA HIS A 450 3.29 -6.31 5.60
C HIS A 450 2.02 -5.80 4.90
N GLU A 451 1.10 -6.70 4.58
CA GLU A 451 -0.12 -6.33 3.86
C GLU A 451 -1.07 -5.48 4.70
N ILE A 452 -1.22 -5.78 6.00
CA ILE A 452 -1.97 -4.90 6.90
C ILE A 452 -1.32 -3.51 6.93
N GLY A 453 0.02 -3.44 6.89
CA GLY A 453 0.80 -2.20 6.83
C GLY A 453 0.43 -1.35 5.63
N HIS A 454 0.38 -1.97 4.44
CA HIS A 454 -0.12 -1.34 3.24
C HIS A 454 -1.55 -0.83 3.38
N PHE A 455 -2.46 -1.69 3.83
CA PHE A 455 -3.87 -1.34 3.98
C PHE A 455 -4.08 -0.11 4.87
N ILE A 456 -3.26 0.03 5.93
CA ILE A 456 -3.35 1.16 6.87
C ILE A 456 -2.37 2.31 6.57
N GLY A 457 -1.79 2.33 5.37
CA GLY A 457 -1.17 3.52 4.78
C GLY A 457 0.36 3.56 4.73
N LEU A 458 1.04 2.43 4.97
CA LEU A 458 2.49 2.34 4.77
C LEU A 458 2.83 1.97 3.32
N PHE A 459 3.91 2.57 2.82
CA PHE A 459 4.53 2.19 1.55
C PHE A 459 5.70 1.25 1.81
N HIS A 460 6.18 0.62 0.75
CA HIS A 460 7.47 -0.04 0.83
C HIS A 460 8.56 0.96 1.16
N VAL A 461 9.52 0.57 2.01
CA VAL A 461 10.70 1.39 2.33
C VAL A 461 11.39 1.86 1.04
N VAL A 462 11.47 0.99 0.04
CA VAL A 462 11.79 1.32 -1.37
C VAL A 462 10.84 0.52 -2.25
N GLU A 463 10.10 1.19 -3.14
CA GLU A 463 9.03 0.57 -3.96
C GLU A 463 9.51 -0.54 -4.91
N ASP A 464 10.72 -0.40 -5.44
CA ASP A 464 11.39 -1.44 -6.20
C ASP A 464 12.91 -1.18 -6.16
N PRO A 465 13.70 -2.02 -5.47
CA PRO A 465 15.15 -1.87 -5.42
C PRO A 465 15.83 -2.12 -6.78
N SER A 466 15.13 -2.70 -7.75
CA SER A 466 15.60 -2.90 -9.13
C SER A 466 15.12 -1.82 -10.11
N GLY A 467 14.15 -1.00 -9.71
CA GLY A 467 13.53 0.06 -10.49
C GLY A 467 14.07 1.45 -10.18
N PRO A 468 13.36 2.52 -10.58
CA PRO A 468 13.66 3.87 -10.12
C PRO A 468 13.65 3.92 -8.59
N TYR A 469 14.72 4.47 -8.01
CA TYR A 469 14.81 4.62 -6.56
C TYR A 469 13.72 5.58 -6.06
N ILE A 470 12.72 5.01 -5.38
CA ILE A 470 11.57 5.70 -4.80
C ILE A 470 11.47 5.24 -3.34
N PRO A 471 12.15 5.93 -2.39
CA PRO A 471 12.07 5.61 -0.97
C PRO A 471 10.69 5.99 -0.43
N ASP A 472 10.21 5.42 0.68
CA ASP A 472 8.96 5.87 1.31
C ASP A 472 8.99 7.34 1.78
N THR A 473 7.89 7.79 2.39
CA THR A 473 7.77 9.16 2.92
C THR A 473 8.10 9.28 4.41
N VAL A 474 8.64 8.23 5.03
CA VAL A 474 8.88 8.21 6.47
C VAL A 474 10.37 8.49 6.72
N ALA A 475 10.71 9.57 7.42
CA ALA A 475 12.12 9.99 7.50
C ALA A 475 13.03 9.07 8.35
N ASP A 476 12.46 8.24 9.22
CA ASP A 476 13.21 7.35 10.14
C ASP A 476 13.28 5.89 9.66
N THR A 477 12.90 5.62 8.41
CA THR A 477 13.16 4.35 7.73
C THR A 477 14.50 4.44 6.99
N ASP A 478 15.39 3.48 7.24
CA ASP A 478 16.64 3.33 6.50
C ASP A 478 16.35 2.57 5.20
N ASP A 479 16.62 3.20 4.06
CA ASP A 479 16.37 2.67 2.71
C ASP A 479 17.26 1.48 2.33
N SER A 480 18.21 1.13 3.18
CA SER A 480 19.04 -0.07 3.08
C SER A 480 18.65 -1.18 4.07
N GLU A 481 17.69 -0.92 4.96
CA GLU A 481 17.31 -1.83 6.03
C GLU A 481 16.29 -2.88 5.58
N THR A 482 16.83 -4.01 5.11
CA THR A 482 16.05 -5.20 4.71
C THR A 482 15.27 -5.89 5.85
N THR A 483 15.49 -5.47 7.10
CA THR A 483 14.77 -6.01 8.26
C THR A 483 13.49 -5.24 8.61
N ASN A 484 13.20 -4.14 7.92
CA ASN A 484 11.92 -3.45 8.08
C ASN A 484 10.78 -4.34 7.53
N VAL A 485 9.64 -4.39 8.20
CA VAL A 485 8.48 -5.17 7.74
C VAL A 485 8.01 -4.70 6.37
N MET A 486 8.13 -3.41 6.04
CA MET A 486 7.75 -2.86 4.74
C MET A 486 8.88 -2.93 3.70
N TRP A 487 9.89 -3.76 3.90
CA TRP A 487 10.89 -4.01 2.86
C TRP A 487 10.27 -4.82 1.71
N TRP A 488 10.40 -4.33 0.49
CA TRP A 488 9.94 -5.07 -0.69
C TRP A 488 10.91 -6.21 -1.03
N SER A 489 10.38 -7.42 -1.19
CA SER A 489 11.17 -8.57 -1.62
C SER A 489 10.33 -9.58 -2.40
N VAL A 490 10.97 -10.18 -3.41
CA VAL A 490 10.51 -11.40 -4.10
C VAL A 490 11.14 -12.68 -3.53
N ASP A 491 12.14 -12.52 -2.66
CA ASP A 491 12.79 -13.60 -1.93
C ASP A 491 12.06 -13.86 -0.62
N TYR A 492 11.57 -15.10 -0.48
CA TYR A 492 10.88 -15.59 0.70
C TYR A 492 11.76 -15.52 1.96
N GLU A 493 13.08 -15.71 1.84
CA GLU A 493 14.00 -15.60 3.00
C GLU A 493 14.13 -14.16 3.49
N ALA A 494 14.09 -13.17 2.59
CA ALA A 494 14.15 -11.77 2.99
C ALA A 494 12.87 -11.32 3.70
N LEU A 495 11.71 -11.91 3.38
CA LEU A 495 10.46 -11.64 4.13
C LEU A 495 10.54 -12.13 5.59
N LEU A 496 11.35 -13.17 5.88
CA LEU A 496 11.65 -13.61 7.24
C LEU A 496 12.53 -12.63 8.02
N LEU A 497 13.17 -11.67 7.33
CA LEU A 497 13.99 -10.65 7.97
C LEU A 497 13.15 -9.50 8.54
N GLY A 498 11.90 -9.34 8.11
CA GLY A 498 10.94 -8.35 8.64
C GLY A 498 10.75 -8.50 10.15
N LYS A 499 11.32 -7.58 10.93
CA LYS A 499 11.45 -7.70 12.40
C LYS A 499 10.93 -6.50 13.17
N HIS A 500 10.70 -5.38 12.50
CA HIS A 500 10.21 -4.15 13.11
C HIS A 500 9.59 -3.18 12.10
N PHE A 501 8.86 -2.24 12.67
CA PHE A 501 8.51 -0.97 12.05
C PHE A 501 9.33 0.14 12.69
N SER A 502 9.53 1.25 11.99
CA SER A 502 10.11 2.47 12.56
C SER A 502 9.11 3.18 13.50
N VAL A 503 9.58 4.18 14.25
CA VAL A 503 8.69 4.99 15.10
C VAL A 503 7.76 5.83 14.24
N GLY A 504 8.27 6.36 13.12
CA GLY A 504 7.52 7.11 12.13
C GLY A 504 6.41 6.29 11.48
N GLN A 505 6.71 5.05 11.05
CA GLN A 505 5.69 4.12 10.56
C GLN A 505 4.61 3.87 11.61
N GLY A 506 4.99 3.73 12.89
CA GLY A 506 4.06 3.70 14.01
C GLY A 506 3.09 4.88 14.06
N THR A 507 3.57 6.10 13.82
CA THR A 507 2.74 7.30 13.79
C THR A 507 1.72 7.26 12.65
N VAL A 508 2.14 6.83 11.46
CA VAL A 508 1.24 6.70 10.29
C VAL A 508 0.14 5.69 10.58
N VAL A 509 0.50 4.46 10.98
CA VAL A 509 -0.51 3.40 11.14
C VAL A 509 -1.52 3.71 12.24
N ARG A 510 -1.10 4.33 13.35
CA ARG A 510 -2.02 4.73 14.44
C ARG A 510 -3.01 5.82 13.99
N GLY A 511 -2.66 6.59 12.95
CA GLY A 511 -3.50 7.62 12.35
C GLY A 511 -4.64 7.08 11.47
N TYR A 512 -4.65 5.78 11.15
CA TYR A 512 -5.70 5.18 10.33
C TYR A 512 -7.07 5.19 11.05
N PRO A 513 -8.16 5.67 10.42
CA PRO A 513 -9.39 6.02 11.15
C PRO A 513 -10.15 4.81 11.69
N GLN A 514 -9.96 3.61 11.10
CA GLN A 514 -10.58 2.36 11.55
C GLN A 514 -10.02 1.86 12.90
N ASN A 515 -8.84 2.34 13.30
CA ASN A 515 -8.27 2.04 14.61
C ASN A 515 -9.17 2.55 15.74
N GLN A 516 -9.33 1.73 16.78
CA GLN A 516 -10.10 2.05 17.96
C GLN A 516 -9.18 2.36 19.14
N PRO A 517 -9.43 3.42 19.93
CA PRO A 517 -8.67 3.67 21.15
C PRO A 517 -8.81 2.53 22.16
N ILE A 518 -7.71 2.13 22.78
CA ILE A 518 -7.74 1.20 23.91
C ILE A 518 -8.07 2.00 25.17
N THR A 519 -9.35 2.03 25.55
CA THR A 519 -9.84 2.81 26.71
C THR A 519 -9.58 2.16 28.06
N THR A 520 -9.23 0.87 28.07
CA THR A 520 -8.92 0.10 29.29
C THR A 520 -7.69 -0.74 29.03
N ILE A 521 -6.57 -0.40 29.66
CA ILE A 521 -5.42 -1.30 29.75
C ILE A 521 -5.83 -2.41 30.73
N PRO A 522 -5.85 -3.69 30.32
CA PRO A 522 -6.07 -4.79 31.25
C PRO A 522 -5.03 -4.68 32.39
N PRO A 523 -5.45 -4.88 33.65
CA PRO A 523 -4.61 -4.65 34.83
C PRO A 523 -3.35 -5.52 34.89
#